data_AF-A0A9E2XXK9-F1
#
_entry.id   AF-A0A9E2XXK9-F1
#
_cell.length_a   1.000
_cell.length_b   1.000
_cell.length_c   1.000
_cell.angle_alpha   90.00
_cell.angle_beta   90.00
_cell.angle_gamma   90.00
#
_symmetry.space_group_name_H-M   'P 1'
#
loop_
_entity.id
_entity.type
_entity.pdbx_description
1 polymer ?
#
loop_
_entity_poly.entity_id
_entity_poly.type
_entity_poly.pdbx_seq_one_letter_code
_entity_poly.pdbx_strand_id
1 'polypeptide(L)'
;MVYLAVRAMLVAVAALASTSALAADCAADADEANAKCYPTLQAAVDAALSTDRPLIVPRGTYRITAPLVIDYSRHAGTGFELISRGATIDGTAAGGPALIVECAADCFYFHQEGTLLVNGDTDGPAVVFGKADFSDAQNSGKLDHLIVNNRSASPNATGCLFNYVLNWDINAVCVSAGGGSGIDFEQMQFSTVRGAASATAGAAITLGPGYIFANTFEGLDLEASPVCISDMYDKTTNNTWNSPYLNCPTGLIYGSKTSVLGVNNWQLGSDVRASSQMR
;
A
#
# COMPACT_ATOMS: atom_id res chain seq x y z
N MET A 1 27.08 78.90 -23.05
CA MET A 1 26.84 78.83 -21.59
C MET A 1 25.55 78.05 -21.39
N VAL A 2 25.63 76.76 -21.06
CA VAL A 2 25.64 76.22 -19.67
C VAL A 2 24.19 76.10 -19.18
N TYR A 3 23.58 74.98 -18.77
CA TYR A 3 23.95 73.59 -18.43
C TYR A 3 22.62 72.79 -18.29
N LEU A 4 22.63 71.47 -18.55
CA LEU A 4 21.91 70.38 -17.83
C LEU A 4 20.34 70.42 -17.68
N ALA A 5 19.57 69.33 -17.71
CA ALA A 5 19.87 67.92 -17.52
C ALA A 5 18.80 67.00 -18.14
N VAL A 6 19.31 65.89 -18.64
CA VAL A 6 18.66 64.62 -18.98
C VAL A 6 17.92 64.03 -17.78
N ARG A 7 16.69 63.53 -17.96
CA ARG A 7 16.22 62.30 -17.29
C ARG A 7 15.25 61.53 -18.20
N ALA A 8 15.83 60.59 -18.94
CA ALA A 8 15.12 59.41 -19.42
C ALA A 8 14.72 58.57 -18.19
N MET A 9 13.43 58.33 -18.01
CA MET A 9 12.94 57.27 -17.12
C MET A 9 12.53 56.11 -18.02
N LEU A 10 13.52 55.26 -18.32
CA LEU A 10 13.30 53.89 -18.77
C LEU A 10 12.52 53.18 -17.67
N VAL A 11 11.21 52.99 -17.88
CA VAL A 11 10.47 51.96 -17.16
C VAL A 11 10.87 50.64 -17.80
N ALA A 12 12.01 50.11 -17.37
CA ALA A 12 12.29 48.70 -17.51
C ALA A 12 11.32 47.97 -16.59
N VAL A 13 10.15 47.61 -17.12
CA VAL A 13 9.38 46.50 -16.58
C VAL A 13 10.28 45.29 -16.77
N ALA A 14 11.12 45.02 -15.77
CA ALA A 14 11.69 43.72 -15.58
C ALA A 14 10.48 42.79 -15.46
N ALA A 15 10.14 42.14 -16.57
CA ALA A 15 9.49 40.85 -16.54
C ALA A 15 10.42 39.97 -15.71
N LEU A 16 10.23 40.00 -14.39
CA LEU A 16 10.45 38.87 -13.52
C LEU A 16 9.54 37.79 -14.08
N ALA A 17 10.03 37.14 -15.13
CA ALA A 17 9.61 35.82 -15.51
C ALA A 17 9.82 35.01 -14.24
N SER A 18 8.72 34.80 -13.54
CA SER A 18 8.53 33.69 -12.63
C SER A 18 8.79 32.42 -13.45
N THR A 19 10.06 32.09 -13.65
CA THR A 19 10.50 30.74 -13.99
C THR A 19 10.09 29.91 -12.80
N SER A 20 8.88 29.38 -12.91
CA SER A 20 8.24 28.50 -11.94
C SER A 20 9.25 27.47 -11.47
N ALA A 21 9.35 27.28 -10.16
CA ALA A 21 10.19 26.27 -9.50
C ALA A 21 9.98 24.84 -10.04
N LEU A 22 8.95 24.61 -10.86
CA LEU A 22 8.74 23.40 -11.67
C LEU A 22 9.95 22.99 -12.53
N ALA A 23 10.90 23.88 -12.84
CA ALA A 23 12.02 23.55 -13.74
C ALA A 23 13.16 22.74 -13.07
N ALA A 24 13.38 22.88 -11.76
CA ALA A 24 14.48 22.19 -11.07
C ALA A 24 14.11 20.73 -10.74
N ASP A 25 12.90 20.51 -10.22
CA ASP A 25 12.43 19.18 -9.80
C ASP A 25 12.19 18.21 -10.99
N CYS A 26 12.21 18.73 -12.21
CA CYS A 26 12.04 17.96 -13.45
C CYS A 26 13.33 17.84 -14.27
N ALA A 27 14.46 18.30 -13.73
CA ALA A 27 15.72 18.26 -14.43
C ALA A 27 16.27 16.83 -14.53
N ALA A 28 17.06 16.55 -15.57
CA ALA A 28 17.64 15.23 -15.79
C ALA A 28 18.61 14.82 -14.68
N ASP A 29 19.16 15.77 -13.93
CA ASP A 29 20.06 15.62 -12.79
C ASP A 29 19.35 15.72 -11.43
N ALA A 30 18.02 15.81 -11.39
CA ALA A 30 17.28 15.75 -10.13
C ALA A 30 17.51 14.42 -9.42
N ASP A 31 17.68 14.44 -8.10
CA ASP A 31 17.93 13.25 -7.28
C ASP A 31 16.75 12.25 -7.28
N GLU A 32 15.55 12.75 -7.59
CA GLU A 32 14.29 12.02 -7.51
C GLU A 32 13.49 12.16 -8.81
N ALA A 33 12.75 11.11 -9.18
CA ALA A 33 11.79 11.17 -10.26
C ALA A 33 10.46 11.74 -9.75
N ASN A 34 10.19 13.01 -10.01
CA ASN A 34 8.95 13.65 -9.57
C ASN A 34 7.80 13.37 -10.56
N ALA A 35 6.72 12.73 -10.08
CA ALA A 35 5.58 12.33 -10.91
C ALA A 35 4.93 13.48 -11.71
N LYS A 36 5.05 14.74 -11.27
CA LYS A 36 4.52 15.91 -12.00
C LYS A 36 5.28 16.21 -13.30
N CYS A 37 6.48 15.68 -13.45
CA CYS A 37 7.35 15.90 -14.60
C CYS A 37 7.04 14.96 -15.76
N TYR A 38 6.10 14.03 -15.57
CA TYR A 38 5.77 12.98 -16.53
C TYR A 38 4.31 13.06 -16.96
N PRO A 39 3.98 12.68 -18.21
CA PRO A 39 2.61 12.76 -18.73
C PRO A 39 1.65 11.76 -18.05
N THR A 40 2.18 10.68 -17.47
CA THR A 40 1.41 9.67 -16.74
C THR A 40 2.19 9.22 -15.51
N LEU A 41 1.49 8.65 -14.52
CA LEU A 41 2.13 8.09 -13.34
C LEU A 41 2.99 6.87 -13.69
N GLN A 42 2.58 6.04 -14.66
CA GLN A 42 3.41 4.93 -15.14
C GLN A 42 4.72 5.43 -15.76
N ALA A 43 4.69 6.50 -16.57
CA ALA A 43 5.90 7.07 -17.14
C ALA A 43 6.87 7.59 -16.05
N ALA A 44 6.34 8.08 -14.93
CA ALA A 44 7.16 8.45 -13.78
C ALA A 44 7.80 7.24 -13.09
N VAL A 45 7.03 6.16 -12.90
CA VAL A 45 7.54 4.87 -12.38
C VAL A 45 8.64 4.34 -13.29
N ASP A 46 8.40 4.27 -14.59
CA ASP A 46 9.36 3.75 -15.57
C ASP A 46 10.64 4.58 -15.56
N ALA A 47 10.52 5.91 -15.46
CA ALA A 47 11.68 6.79 -15.35
C ALA A 47 12.46 6.55 -14.06
N ALA A 48 11.79 6.53 -12.90
CA ALA A 48 12.38 6.26 -11.58
C ALA A 48 13.17 4.95 -11.59
N LEU A 49 12.55 3.88 -12.08
CA LEU A 49 13.17 2.56 -12.23
C LEU A 49 14.35 2.58 -13.21
N SER A 50 14.25 3.31 -14.32
CA SER A 50 15.33 3.35 -15.32
C SER A 50 16.56 4.16 -14.86
N THR A 51 16.36 5.15 -13.99
CA THR A 51 17.41 6.04 -13.49
C THR A 51 17.93 5.68 -12.12
N ASP A 52 17.39 4.62 -11.50
CA ASP A 52 17.69 4.22 -10.12
C ASP A 52 17.49 5.38 -9.13
N ARG A 53 16.31 6.01 -9.21
CA ARG A 53 15.94 7.15 -8.35
C ARG A 53 14.65 6.83 -7.61
N PRO A 54 14.47 7.37 -6.38
CA PRO A 54 13.18 7.34 -5.73
C PRO A 54 12.11 8.01 -6.60
N LEU A 55 10.90 7.45 -6.58
CA LEU A 55 9.72 8.08 -7.17
C LEU A 55 9.07 8.98 -6.12
N ILE A 56 9.07 10.30 -6.34
CA ILE A 56 8.19 11.18 -5.56
C ILE A 56 6.85 11.29 -6.25
N VAL A 57 5.79 11.04 -5.48
CA VAL A 57 4.41 11.35 -5.84
C VAL A 57 3.92 12.48 -4.93
N PRO A 58 3.99 13.75 -5.38
CA PRO A 58 3.49 14.87 -4.59
C PRO A 58 1.99 14.77 -4.36
N ARG A 59 1.48 15.49 -3.36
CA ARG A 59 0.03 15.65 -3.13
C ARG A 59 -0.72 15.96 -4.43
N GLY A 60 -1.78 15.21 -4.68
CA GLY A 60 -2.62 15.31 -5.86
C GLY A 60 -3.39 14.02 -6.11
N THR A 61 -4.33 14.06 -7.05
CA THR A 61 -5.04 12.86 -7.50
C THR A 61 -4.53 12.48 -8.89
N TYR A 62 -3.99 11.27 -9.00
CA TYR A 62 -3.43 10.70 -10.21
C TYR A 62 -4.41 9.65 -10.72
N ARG A 63 -5.21 10.03 -11.73
CA ARG A 63 -6.17 9.11 -12.34
C ARG A 63 -5.44 8.19 -13.31
N ILE A 64 -5.72 6.90 -13.21
CA ILE A 64 -5.17 5.88 -14.09
C ILE A 64 -6.32 5.08 -14.71
N THR A 65 -6.12 4.67 -15.97
CA THR A 65 -7.09 3.85 -16.73
C THR A 65 -6.57 2.44 -17.00
N ALA A 66 -5.43 2.10 -16.40
CA ALA A 66 -4.80 0.79 -16.39
C ALA A 66 -4.05 0.65 -15.06
N PRO A 67 -3.78 -0.58 -14.58
CA PRO A 67 -3.01 -0.80 -13.36
C PRO A 67 -1.67 -0.05 -13.40
N LEU A 68 -1.32 0.60 -12.28
CA LEU A 68 0.04 1.10 -12.08
C LEU A 68 0.89 -0.09 -11.65
N VAL A 69 1.91 -0.44 -12.45
CA VAL A 69 2.78 -1.58 -12.18
C VAL A 69 4.17 -1.06 -11.79
N ILE A 70 4.61 -1.46 -10.60
CA ILE A 70 5.97 -1.25 -10.11
C ILE A 70 6.65 -2.62 -10.09
N ASP A 71 7.30 -2.96 -11.21
CA ASP A 71 8.22 -4.08 -11.30
C ASP A 71 9.64 -3.58 -10.99
N TYR A 72 10.10 -3.85 -9.77
CA TYR A 72 11.40 -3.38 -9.29
C TYR A 72 12.51 -4.44 -9.42
N SER A 73 12.32 -5.44 -10.29
CA SER A 73 13.30 -6.52 -10.53
C SER A 73 14.71 -6.03 -10.88
N ARG A 74 14.82 -4.91 -11.58
CA ARG A 74 16.13 -4.32 -11.93
C ARG A 74 16.93 -3.86 -10.71
N HIS A 75 16.23 -3.66 -9.60
CA HIS A 75 16.77 -3.19 -8.33
C HIS A 75 16.59 -4.24 -7.23
N ALA A 76 16.54 -5.53 -7.60
CA ALA A 76 16.28 -6.61 -6.66
C ALA A 76 17.19 -6.60 -5.42
N GLY A 77 18.46 -6.17 -5.56
CA GLY A 77 19.40 -6.09 -4.44
C GLY A 77 19.49 -4.73 -3.73
N THR A 78 18.96 -3.66 -4.33
CA THR A 78 19.11 -2.27 -3.86
C THR A 78 17.81 -1.65 -3.39
N GLY A 79 16.67 -2.15 -3.87
CA GLY A 79 15.34 -1.70 -3.50
C GLY A 79 14.75 -0.65 -4.42
N PHE A 80 13.54 -0.25 -4.10
CA PHE A 80 12.84 0.83 -4.78
C PHE A 80 12.04 1.64 -3.76
N GLU A 81 12.20 2.95 -3.81
CA GLU A 81 11.54 3.87 -2.89
C GLU A 81 10.45 4.67 -3.61
N LEU A 82 9.23 4.60 -3.08
CA LEU A 82 8.10 5.43 -3.47
C LEU A 82 7.79 6.40 -2.33
N ILE A 83 7.99 7.69 -2.57
CA ILE A 83 7.79 8.76 -1.61
C ILE A 83 6.45 9.45 -1.89
N SER A 84 5.42 9.13 -1.09
CA SER A 84 4.12 9.78 -1.21
C SER A 84 3.97 10.95 -0.25
N ARG A 85 3.75 12.16 -0.79
CA ARG A 85 3.44 13.36 0.00
C ARG A 85 1.93 13.57 0.19
N GLY A 86 1.20 12.49 0.44
CA GLY A 86 -0.27 12.50 0.51
C GLY A 86 -0.94 12.44 -0.86
N ALA A 87 -0.38 11.66 -1.79
CA ALA A 87 -0.94 11.42 -3.11
C ALA A 87 -2.11 10.43 -3.05
N THR A 88 -3.03 10.57 -4.01
CA THR A 88 -4.11 9.61 -4.26
C THR A 88 -3.95 9.05 -5.67
N ILE A 89 -3.77 7.73 -5.77
CA ILE A 89 -3.91 6.97 -7.02
C ILE A 89 -5.39 6.61 -7.16
N ASP A 90 -6.05 7.17 -8.17
CA ASP A 90 -7.44 6.86 -8.49
C ASP A 90 -7.48 5.89 -9.68
N GLY A 91 -7.49 4.60 -9.36
CA GLY A 91 -7.58 3.48 -10.30
C GLY A 91 -8.98 2.90 -10.45
N THR A 92 -10.02 3.66 -10.11
CA THR A 92 -11.42 3.21 -10.27
C THR A 92 -11.82 2.92 -11.72
N ALA A 93 -11.03 3.38 -12.70
CA ALA A 93 -11.21 3.10 -14.12
C ALA A 93 -10.17 2.10 -14.68
N ALA A 94 -9.36 1.44 -13.84
CA ALA A 94 -8.27 0.57 -14.28
C ALA A 94 -8.72 -0.80 -14.82
N GLY A 95 -9.95 -1.25 -14.49
CA GLY A 95 -10.46 -2.56 -14.89
C GLY A 95 -9.78 -3.76 -14.21
N GLY A 96 -9.01 -3.50 -13.15
CA GLY A 96 -8.26 -4.49 -12.36
C GLY A 96 -7.67 -3.82 -11.12
N PRO A 97 -6.61 -4.38 -10.50
CA PRO A 97 -5.90 -3.71 -9.42
C PRO A 97 -5.44 -2.31 -9.85
N ALA A 98 -5.57 -1.33 -8.95
CA ALA A 98 -5.09 0.02 -9.18
C ALA A 98 -3.56 0.09 -9.06
N LEU A 99 -2.98 -0.68 -8.13
CA LEU A 99 -1.54 -0.75 -7.91
C LEU A 99 -1.10 -2.22 -7.81
N ILE A 100 -0.05 -2.56 -8.54
CA ILE A 100 0.64 -3.84 -8.48
C ILE A 100 2.11 -3.55 -8.21
N VAL A 101 2.63 -4.12 -7.12
CA VAL A 101 4.06 -4.11 -6.80
C VAL A 101 4.56 -5.53 -6.90
N GLU A 102 5.44 -5.80 -7.85
CA GLU A 102 5.91 -7.14 -8.16
C GLU A 102 7.41 -7.18 -8.39
N CYS A 103 7.95 -8.40 -8.38
CA CYS A 103 9.30 -8.67 -8.81
C CYS A 103 9.31 -9.93 -9.69
N ALA A 104 10.34 -10.12 -10.52
CA ALA A 104 10.58 -11.30 -11.34
C ALA A 104 11.77 -12.12 -10.81
N ALA A 105 12.21 -11.82 -9.59
CA ALA A 105 13.32 -12.43 -8.88
C ALA A 105 13.05 -12.38 -7.36
N ASP A 106 14.03 -12.79 -6.55
CA ASP A 106 14.04 -12.50 -5.12
C ASP A 106 14.45 -11.04 -4.92
N CYS A 107 13.50 -10.19 -4.58
CA CYS A 107 13.71 -8.76 -4.42
C CYS A 107 13.78 -8.34 -2.95
N PHE A 108 14.48 -7.24 -2.67
CA PHE A 108 14.66 -6.68 -1.35
C PHE A 108 14.31 -5.19 -1.31
N TYR A 109 13.96 -4.68 -0.13
CA TYR A 109 13.95 -3.25 0.20
C TYR A 109 12.98 -2.38 -0.62
N PHE A 110 11.78 -2.89 -0.91
CA PHE A 110 10.70 -2.00 -1.35
C PHE A 110 10.26 -1.12 -0.17
N HIS A 111 10.24 0.20 -0.36
CA HIS A 111 9.79 1.12 0.68
C HIS A 111 8.79 2.12 0.11
N GLN A 112 7.61 2.18 0.71
CA GLN A 112 6.69 3.29 0.55
C GLN A 112 6.86 4.25 1.73
N GLU A 113 7.41 5.45 1.49
CA GLU A 113 7.52 6.54 2.46
C GLU A 113 6.24 7.40 2.45
N GLY A 114 5.80 7.82 3.64
CA GLY A 114 4.73 8.79 3.82
C GLY A 114 3.33 8.19 3.74
N THR A 115 2.32 8.97 3.32
CA THR A 115 0.93 8.49 3.21
C THR A 115 0.51 8.40 1.75
N LEU A 116 0.21 7.19 1.29
CA LEU A 116 -0.30 6.92 -0.05
C LEU A 116 -1.76 6.46 0.03
N LEU A 117 -2.64 7.08 -0.76
CA LEU A 117 -4.03 6.65 -0.89
C LEU A 117 -4.22 5.97 -2.24
N VAL A 118 -4.94 4.85 -2.27
CA VAL A 118 -5.28 4.12 -3.50
C VAL A 118 -6.78 3.82 -3.51
N ASN A 119 -7.47 4.22 -4.59
CA ASN A 119 -8.87 3.90 -4.80
C ASN A 119 -9.00 2.95 -5.98
N GLY A 120 -9.76 1.86 -5.80
CA GLY A 120 -10.05 0.86 -6.82
C GLY A 120 -11.54 0.56 -6.92
N ASP A 121 -11.92 -0.11 -8.01
CA ASP A 121 -13.28 -0.60 -8.27
C ASP A 121 -13.16 -1.92 -9.06
N THR A 122 -12.78 -2.99 -8.36
CA THR A 122 -12.41 -4.27 -8.99
C THR A 122 -12.97 -5.46 -8.22
N ASP A 123 -13.37 -6.53 -8.92
CA ASP A 123 -13.82 -7.83 -8.37
C ASP A 123 -12.63 -8.69 -7.87
N GLY A 124 -11.70 -8.05 -7.19
CA GLY A 124 -10.45 -8.64 -6.75
C GLY A 124 -9.70 -7.65 -5.85
N PRO A 125 -8.39 -7.82 -5.66
CA PRO A 125 -7.59 -6.87 -4.89
C PRO A 125 -7.45 -5.53 -5.62
N ALA A 126 -7.63 -4.41 -4.91
CA ALA A 126 -7.34 -3.07 -5.43
C ALA A 126 -5.84 -2.75 -5.38
N VAL A 127 -5.12 -3.28 -4.40
CA VAL A 127 -3.65 -3.23 -4.33
C VAL A 127 -3.09 -4.63 -4.16
N VAL A 128 -2.06 -4.97 -4.93
CA VAL A 128 -1.37 -6.26 -4.90
C VAL A 128 0.11 -6.06 -4.64
N PHE A 129 0.64 -6.76 -3.65
CA PHE A 129 2.06 -7.01 -3.48
C PHE A 129 2.33 -8.48 -3.77
N GLY A 130 3.20 -8.77 -4.72
CA GLY A 130 3.58 -10.12 -5.08
C GLY A 130 2.70 -10.77 -6.16
N LYS A 131 3.19 -11.87 -6.74
CA LYS A 131 2.52 -12.68 -7.76
C LYS A 131 1.78 -13.85 -7.15
N ALA A 132 0.64 -14.18 -7.74
CA ALA A 132 -0.25 -15.26 -7.33
C ALA A 132 0.40 -16.65 -7.24
N ASP A 133 1.51 -16.88 -7.95
CA ASP A 133 2.22 -18.17 -7.96
C ASP A 133 3.39 -18.23 -6.96
N PHE A 134 3.55 -17.20 -6.12
CA PHE A 134 4.67 -17.07 -5.18
C PHE A 134 6.04 -17.13 -5.86
N SER A 135 6.17 -16.70 -7.11
CA SER A 135 7.45 -16.69 -7.83
C SER A 135 8.34 -15.48 -7.52
N ASP A 136 7.89 -14.55 -6.68
CA ASP A 136 8.56 -13.29 -6.41
C ASP A 136 8.60 -12.93 -4.92
N ALA A 137 9.49 -13.59 -4.18
CA ALA A 137 9.69 -13.27 -2.78
C ALA A 137 10.09 -11.79 -2.61
N GLN A 138 9.27 -11.02 -1.88
CA GLN A 138 9.56 -9.63 -1.56
C GLN A 138 10.08 -9.53 -0.14
N ASN A 139 11.35 -9.19 0.02
CA ASN A 139 12.06 -9.25 1.29
C ASN A 139 12.30 -7.86 1.89
N SER A 140 12.23 -7.74 3.21
CA SER A 140 12.64 -6.56 3.96
C SER A 140 11.96 -5.26 3.47
N GLY A 141 10.66 -5.36 3.15
CA GLY A 141 9.88 -4.21 2.67
C GLY A 141 9.28 -3.37 3.80
N LYS A 142 8.85 -2.16 3.47
CA LYS A 142 8.19 -1.27 4.43
C LYS A 142 7.08 -0.45 3.78
N LEU A 143 5.94 -0.36 4.45
CA LEU A 143 4.86 0.58 4.14
C LEU A 143 4.65 1.52 5.32
N ASP A 144 4.97 2.81 5.16
CA ASP A 144 4.81 3.79 6.23
C ASP A 144 3.35 4.06 6.56
N HIS A 145 2.50 4.23 5.53
CA HIS A 145 1.06 4.42 5.67
C HIS A 145 0.34 4.30 4.32
N LEU A 146 -0.15 3.10 4.01
CA LEU A 146 -0.97 2.84 2.83
C LEU A 146 -2.46 2.87 3.18
N ILE A 147 -3.28 3.61 2.44
CA ILE A 147 -4.74 3.63 2.62
C ILE A 147 -5.39 3.18 1.32
N VAL A 148 -6.17 2.11 1.35
CA VAL A 148 -6.80 1.52 0.18
C VAL A 148 -8.31 1.45 0.35
N ASN A 149 -9.04 1.90 -0.66
CA ASN A 149 -10.48 1.73 -0.76
C ASN A 149 -10.83 0.98 -2.05
N ASN A 150 -11.33 -0.24 -1.94
CA ASN A 150 -11.98 -0.92 -3.05
C ASN A 150 -13.50 -0.74 -2.93
N ARG A 151 -14.09 0.06 -3.82
CA ARG A 151 -15.53 0.37 -3.77
C ARG A 151 -16.41 -0.70 -4.41
N SER A 152 -15.81 -1.71 -5.04
CA SER A 152 -16.55 -2.81 -5.65
C SER A 152 -17.31 -3.60 -4.59
N ALA A 153 -18.61 -3.80 -4.82
CA ALA A 153 -19.46 -4.62 -3.97
C ALA A 153 -19.40 -6.12 -4.34
N SER A 154 -18.50 -6.50 -5.25
CA SER A 154 -18.41 -7.87 -5.75
C SER A 154 -17.93 -8.85 -4.68
N PRO A 155 -18.28 -10.15 -4.80
CA PRO A 155 -17.93 -11.14 -3.79
C PRO A 155 -16.43 -11.34 -3.55
N ASN A 156 -15.58 -11.04 -4.54
CA ASN A 156 -14.12 -11.22 -4.40
C ASN A 156 -13.37 -9.90 -4.20
N ALA A 157 -14.09 -8.78 -4.04
CA ALA A 157 -13.45 -7.48 -3.86
C ALA A 157 -12.62 -7.47 -2.57
N THR A 158 -11.33 -7.20 -2.72
CA THR A 158 -10.35 -7.14 -1.62
C THR A 158 -9.67 -5.77 -1.65
N GLY A 159 -9.36 -5.21 -0.48
CA GLY A 159 -8.60 -3.97 -0.37
C GLY A 159 -7.15 -4.20 -0.80
N CYS A 160 -6.40 -4.88 0.07
CA CYS A 160 -4.98 -5.18 -0.12
C CYS A 160 -4.75 -6.69 -0.15
N LEU A 161 -3.96 -7.15 -1.12
CA LEU A 161 -3.42 -8.51 -1.16
C LEU A 161 -1.90 -8.45 -0.96
N PHE A 162 -1.40 -9.18 0.01
CA PHE A 162 0.02 -9.37 0.29
C PHE A 162 0.40 -10.82 0.02
N ASN A 163 1.27 -10.98 -0.97
CA ASN A 163 1.68 -12.26 -1.47
C ASN A 163 3.20 -12.41 -1.43
N TYR A 164 3.65 -13.48 -0.79
CA TYR A 164 5.06 -13.79 -0.54
C TYR A 164 5.93 -12.66 0.02
N VAL A 165 5.40 -11.94 1.02
CA VAL A 165 6.13 -10.85 1.69
C VAL A 165 6.89 -11.36 2.92
N LEU A 166 8.19 -11.06 3.02
CA LEU A 166 9.10 -11.62 4.01
C LEU A 166 9.82 -10.51 4.77
N ASN A 167 9.76 -10.51 6.10
CA ASN A 167 10.41 -9.49 6.94
C ASN A 167 9.93 -8.05 6.67
N TRP A 168 8.61 -7.87 6.48
CA TRP A 168 8.04 -6.54 6.21
C TRP A 168 7.63 -5.78 7.47
N ASP A 169 7.65 -4.46 7.41
CA ASP A 169 6.95 -3.57 8.36
C ASP A 169 5.78 -2.88 7.64
N ILE A 170 4.56 -3.30 7.95
CA ILE A 170 3.34 -2.95 7.21
C ILE A 170 2.47 -2.05 8.09
N ASN A 171 2.24 -0.82 7.68
CA ASN A 171 1.16 0.02 8.20
C ASN A 171 0.15 0.32 7.08
N ALA A 172 -0.99 -0.37 7.09
CA ALA A 172 -1.98 -0.29 6.02
C ALA A 172 -3.41 -0.23 6.56
N VAL A 173 -4.22 0.61 5.93
CA VAL A 173 -5.67 0.73 6.13
C VAL A 173 -6.34 0.25 4.86
N CYS A 174 -6.94 -0.94 4.86
CA CYS A 174 -7.50 -1.53 3.65
C CYS A 174 -8.99 -1.83 3.82
N VAL A 175 -9.81 -1.16 3.00
CA VAL A 175 -11.27 -1.21 3.05
C VAL A 175 -11.81 -1.84 1.78
N SER A 176 -12.71 -2.81 1.93
CA SER A 176 -13.49 -3.41 0.84
C SER A 176 -14.99 -3.21 1.04
N ALA A 177 -15.66 -2.71 -0.01
CA ALA A 177 -17.12 -2.65 -0.06
C ALA A 177 -17.77 -4.00 -0.40
N GLY A 178 -16.98 -5.04 -0.72
CA GLY A 178 -17.47 -6.33 -1.19
C GLY A 178 -17.29 -7.48 -0.20
N GLY A 179 -17.27 -8.69 -0.75
CA GLY A 179 -17.28 -9.95 0.01
C GLY A 179 -15.92 -10.61 0.26
N GLY A 180 -14.83 -10.04 -0.28
CA GLY A 180 -13.48 -10.52 -0.06
C GLY A 180 -12.94 -10.06 1.30
N SER A 181 -11.73 -9.49 1.30
CA SER A 181 -11.09 -9.08 2.55
C SER A 181 -10.71 -7.60 2.56
N GLY A 182 -10.60 -7.01 3.76
CA GLY A 182 -9.90 -5.74 3.90
C GLY A 182 -8.43 -5.94 3.53
N ILE A 183 -7.76 -6.82 4.26
CA ILE A 183 -6.40 -7.29 4.01
C ILE A 183 -6.41 -8.81 3.82
N ASP A 184 -5.76 -9.27 2.75
CA ASP A 184 -5.52 -10.69 2.47
C ASP A 184 -4.03 -10.99 2.48
N PHE A 185 -3.60 -11.93 3.32
CA PHE A 185 -2.22 -12.40 3.37
C PHE A 185 -2.16 -13.82 2.81
N GLU A 186 -1.73 -13.99 1.57
CA GLU A 186 -1.60 -15.33 0.98
C GLU A 186 -0.32 -16.05 1.43
N GLN A 187 0.78 -15.33 1.59
CA GLN A 187 2.02 -15.82 2.18
C GLN A 187 2.81 -14.67 2.82
N MET A 188 3.14 -14.80 4.11
CA MET A 188 3.80 -13.76 4.89
C MET A 188 4.62 -14.34 6.03
N GLN A 189 5.88 -13.91 6.18
CA GLN A 189 6.77 -14.43 7.22
C GLN A 189 7.58 -13.31 7.87
N PHE A 190 7.88 -13.46 9.16
CA PHE A 190 8.79 -12.57 9.91
C PHE A 190 8.39 -11.08 9.92
N SER A 191 7.13 -10.77 9.65
CA SER A 191 6.67 -9.40 9.38
C SER A 191 5.94 -8.80 10.58
N THR A 192 5.88 -7.47 10.64
CA THR A 192 5.04 -6.72 11.57
C THR A 192 3.93 -6.00 10.82
N VAL A 193 2.70 -6.05 11.34
CA VAL A 193 1.50 -5.51 10.69
C VAL A 193 0.74 -4.60 11.66
N ARG A 194 0.40 -3.40 11.20
CA ARG A 194 -0.38 -2.36 11.88
C ARG A 194 -1.38 -1.73 10.92
N GLY A 195 -2.34 -0.98 11.46
CA GLY A 195 -3.31 -0.21 10.69
C GLY A 195 -4.75 -0.69 10.91
N ALA A 196 -5.54 -0.78 9.85
CA ALA A 196 -6.95 -1.11 9.95
C ALA A 196 -7.44 -1.94 8.76
N ALA A 197 -8.49 -2.73 8.96
CA ALA A 197 -9.08 -3.47 7.86
C ALA A 197 -10.59 -3.63 8.02
N SER A 198 -11.31 -3.60 6.90
CA SER A 198 -12.75 -3.88 6.87
C SER A 198 -13.22 -4.45 5.53
N ALA A 199 -14.24 -5.30 5.57
CA ALA A 199 -14.93 -5.85 4.41
C ALA A 199 -16.44 -6.00 4.69
N THR A 200 -17.28 -5.34 3.89
CA THR A 200 -18.73 -5.25 4.13
C THR A 200 -19.41 -6.63 4.26
N ALA A 201 -19.00 -7.60 3.44
CA ALA A 201 -19.62 -8.93 3.40
C ALA A 201 -18.63 -10.09 3.63
N GLY A 202 -17.38 -9.79 4.03
CA GLY A 202 -16.31 -10.77 4.15
C GLY A 202 -15.57 -10.71 5.48
N ALA A 203 -14.24 -10.74 5.42
CA ALA A 203 -13.38 -10.67 6.61
C ALA A 203 -12.52 -9.40 6.63
N ALA A 204 -12.24 -8.84 7.80
CA ALA A 204 -11.27 -7.76 7.89
C ALA A 204 -9.88 -8.24 7.48
N ILE A 205 -9.44 -9.39 8.01
CA ILE A 205 -8.19 -10.07 7.65
C ILE A 205 -8.44 -11.53 7.26
N THR A 206 -7.89 -11.95 6.13
CA THR A 206 -7.70 -13.37 5.79
C THR A 206 -6.23 -13.76 5.85
N LEU A 207 -5.97 -14.93 6.44
CA LEU A 207 -4.69 -15.61 6.38
C LEU A 207 -4.86 -16.79 5.42
N GLY A 208 -4.04 -16.81 4.38
CA GLY A 208 -4.22 -17.61 3.17
C GLY A 208 -3.45 -18.92 3.14
N PRO A 209 -3.36 -19.55 1.94
CA PRO A 209 -2.92 -20.94 1.77
C PRO A 209 -1.40 -21.18 1.84
N GLY A 210 -0.61 -20.11 1.76
CA GLY A 210 0.83 -20.15 1.87
C GLY A 210 1.30 -20.26 3.32
N TYR A 211 2.59 -20.03 3.54
CA TYR A 211 3.16 -20.03 4.88
C TYR A 211 2.94 -18.67 5.55
N ILE A 212 2.16 -18.67 6.64
CA ILE A 212 1.93 -17.47 7.48
C ILE A 212 2.56 -17.71 8.84
N PHE A 213 3.83 -17.31 9.05
CA PHE A 213 4.48 -17.62 10.32
C PHE A 213 5.47 -16.59 10.87
N ALA A 214 5.62 -16.61 12.19
CA ALA A 214 6.52 -15.73 12.93
C ALA A 214 6.25 -14.23 12.70
N ASN A 215 5.00 -13.86 12.49
CA ASN A 215 4.59 -12.46 12.32
C ASN A 215 4.09 -11.85 13.63
N THR A 216 4.10 -10.52 13.71
CA THR A 216 3.48 -9.73 14.78
C THR A 216 2.40 -8.83 14.21
N PHE A 217 1.18 -8.95 14.73
CA PHE A 217 0.05 -8.08 14.42
C PHE A 217 -0.17 -7.16 15.62
N GLU A 218 -0.06 -5.84 15.43
CA GLU A 218 -0.01 -4.87 16.52
C GLU A 218 -1.00 -3.71 16.30
N GLY A 219 -1.84 -3.46 17.31
CA GLY A 219 -2.70 -2.27 17.34
C GLY A 219 -3.65 -2.13 16.15
N LEU A 220 -4.15 -3.26 15.64
CA LEU A 220 -5.06 -3.28 14.50
C LEU A 220 -6.46 -2.83 14.88
N ASP A 221 -7.08 -2.00 14.04
CA ASP A 221 -8.50 -1.67 14.08
C ASP A 221 -9.27 -2.53 13.07
N LEU A 222 -9.94 -3.57 13.56
CA LEU A 222 -10.72 -4.51 12.74
C LEU A 222 -12.20 -4.33 13.05
N GLU A 223 -12.92 -3.72 12.11
CA GLU A 223 -14.33 -3.41 12.29
C GLU A 223 -15.13 -3.50 10.99
N ALA A 224 -16.43 -3.20 11.07
CA ALA A 224 -17.34 -3.13 9.94
C ALA A 224 -17.31 -4.36 9.00
N SER A 225 -17.02 -5.53 9.60
CA SER A 225 -16.88 -6.80 8.90
C SER A 225 -17.66 -7.89 9.62
N PRO A 226 -18.29 -8.85 8.92
CA PRO A 226 -18.87 -10.03 9.55
C PRO A 226 -17.86 -10.82 10.40
N VAL A 227 -16.62 -10.94 9.92
CA VAL A 227 -15.52 -11.65 10.57
C VAL A 227 -14.31 -10.72 10.69
N CYS A 228 -13.66 -10.65 11.85
CA CYS A 228 -12.42 -9.87 11.99
C CYS A 228 -11.24 -10.64 11.42
N ILE A 229 -11.02 -11.88 11.83
CA ILE A 229 -9.89 -12.69 11.36
C ILE A 229 -10.40 -14.05 10.87
N SER A 230 -9.99 -14.45 9.67
CA SER A 230 -10.26 -15.78 9.11
C SER A 230 -8.95 -16.48 8.76
N ASP A 231 -8.69 -17.63 9.40
CA ASP A 231 -7.48 -18.44 9.21
C ASP A 231 -7.83 -19.92 9.00
N MET A 232 -8.19 -20.28 7.78
CA MET A 232 -8.71 -21.62 7.48
C MET A 232 -7.62 -22.62 7.07
N TYR A 233 -6.34 -22.24 7.14
CA TYR A 233 -5.23 -23.01 6.59
C TYR A 233 -4.28 -23.53 7.68
N ASP A 234 -3.64 -24.67 7.40
CA ASP A 234 -2.83 -25.41 8.38
C ASP A 234 -1.36 -24.97 8.46
N LYS A 235 -0.97 -23.99 7.63
CA LYS A 235 0.39 -23.44 7.55
C LYS A 235 0.56 -22.12 8.29
N THR A 236 -0.45 -21.72 9.06
CA THR A 236 -0.42 -20.56 9.93
C THR A 236 0.11 -20.96 11.32
N THR A 237 1.26 -20.42 11.73
CA THR A 237 1.87 -20.79 13.02
C THR A 237 2.74 -19.68 13.62
N ASN A 238 2.90 -19.66 14.93
CA ASN A 238 3.79 -18.73 15.65
C ASN A 238 3.55 -17.24 15.37
N ASN A 239 2.31 -16.85 15.04
CA ASN A 239 1.94 -15.45 14.89
C ASN A 239 1.51 -14.88 16.24
N THR A 240 1.95 -13.66 16.54
CA THR A 240 1.62 -12.95 17.78
C THR A 240 0.65 -11.82 17.49
N TRP A 241 -0.41 -11.71 18.28
CA TRP A 241 -1.38 -10.62 18.21
C TRP A 241 -1.27 -9.76 19.47
N ASN A 242 -0.92 -8.49 19.31
CA ASN A 242 -0.76 -7.52 20.39
C ASN A 242 -1.82 -6.42 20.29
N SER A 243 -2.74 -6.42 21.25
CA SER A 243 -3.75 -5.37 21.43
C SER A 243 -4.60 -5.04 20.19
N PRO A 244 -5.15 -6.04 19.45
CA PRO A 244 -6.10 -5.74 18.38
C PRO A 244 -7.43 -5.24 18.97
N TYR A 245 -8.02 -4.25 18.30
CA TYR A 245 -9.42 -3.86 18.49
C TYR A 245 -10.28 -4.69 17.53
N LEU A 246 -11.10 -5.59 18.08
CA LEU A 246 -11.94 -6.51 17.32
C LEU A 246 -13.42 -6.13 17.48
N ASN A 247 -13.96 -5.37 16.53
CA ASN A 247 -15.34 -4.90 16.52
C ASN A 247 -16.13 -5.51 15.35
N CYS A 248 -16.10 -6.85 15.28
CA CYS A 248 -16.86 -7.65 14.33
C CYS A 248 -17.82 -8.60 15.07
N PRO A 249 -18.95 -9.01 14.46
CA PRO A 249 -19.82 -10.03 15.05
C PRO A 249 -19.11 -11.36 15.32
N THR A 250 -18.13 -11.72 14.48
CA THR A 250 -17.24 -12.87 14.71
C THR A 250 -15.80 -12.40 14.80
N GLY A 251 -15.12 -12.66 15.92
CA GLY A 251 -13.75 -12.20 16.10
C GLY A 251 -12.74 -13.02 15.30
N LEU A 252 -12.85 -14.35 15.38
CA LEU A 252 -11.91 -15.26 14.76
C LEU A 252 -12.61 -16.53 14.28
N ILE A 253 -12.32 -16.95 13.06
CA ILE A 253 -12.63 -18.28 12.52
C ILE A 253 -11.31 -18.94 12.14
N TYR A 254 -11.12 -20.20 12.53
CA TYR A 254 -9.92 -20.94 12.19
C TYR A 254 -10.20 -22.39 11.76
N GLY A 255 -9.31 -22.94 10.93
CA GLY A 255 -9.35 -24.32 10.49
C GLY A 255 -8.94 -25.29 11.60
N SER A 256 -9.41 -26.55 11.52
CA SER A 256 -9.18 -27.57 12.57
C SER A 256 -7.72 -27.96 12.82
N LYS A 257 -6.77 -27.38 12.07
CA LYS A 257 -5.34 -27.67 12.11
C LYS A 257 -4.48 -26.45 12.45
N THR A 258 -5.08 -25.27 12.63
CA THR A 258 -4.38 -24.08 13.12
C THR A 258 -3.90 -24.39 14.54
N SER A 259 -2.58 -24.46 14.74
CA SER A 259 -2.00 -25.09 15.93
C SER A 259 -1.50 -24.10 16.99
N VAL A 260 -1.24 -22.84 16.65
CA VAL A 260 -0.81 -21.81 17.61
C VAL A 260 -1.17 -20.40 17.14
N LEU A 261 -2.08 -19.74 17.85
CA LEU A 261 -2.22 -18.27 17.81
C LEU A 261 -1.70 -17.74 19.15
N GLY A 262 -0.56 -17.04 19.13
CA GLY A 262 -0.04 -16.35 20.31
C GLY A 262 -0.90 -15.12 20.60
N VAL A 263 -1.68 -15.17 21.67
CA VAL A 263 -2.66 -14.13 22.00
C VAL A 263 -2.21 -13.35 23.24
N ASN A 264 -1.99 -12.03 23.08
CA ASN A 264 -1.75 -11.11 24.18
C ASN A 264 -2.74 -9.92 24.12
N ASN A 265 -3.52 -9.72 25.18
CA ASN A 265 -4.36 -8.53 25.42
C ASN A 265 -5.42 -8.21 24.33
N TRP A 266 -6.26 -9.17 23.94
CA TRP A 266 -7.36 -8.88 23.00
C TRP A 266 -8.42 -7.96 23.62
N GLN A 267 -8.76 -6.88 22.93
CA GLN A 267 -9.95 -6.09 23.22
C GLN A 267 -11.09 -6.58 22.34
N LEU A 268 -11.98 -7.37 22.94
CA LEU A 268 -13.15 -7.89 22.27
C LEU A 268 -14.28 -6.85 22.35
N GLY A 269 -14.87 -6.52 21.20
CA GLY A 269 -16.16 -5.84 21.15
C GLY A 269 -17.26 -6.69 21.80
N SER A 270 -18.37 -6.04 22.20
CA SER A 270 -19.47 -6.69 22.94
C SER A 270 -20.10 -7.89 22.24
N ASP A 271 -19.97 -7.96 20.91
CA ASP A 271 -20.61 -8.99 20.09
C ASP A 271 -19.66 -10.11 19.65
N VAL A 272 -18.37 -10.04 20.02
CA VAL A 272 -17.38 -11.02 19.54
C VAL A 272 -17.63 -12.40 20.13
N ARG A 273 -17.92 -13.38 19.27
CA ARG A 273 -17.94 -14.79 19.63
C ARG A 273 -16.55 -15.40 19.46
N ALA A 274 -15.95 -15.83 20.57
CA ALA A 274 -14.80 -16.71 20.58
C ALA A 274 -15.24 -18.16 20.35
N SER A 275 -14.62 -18.85 19.40
CA SER A 275 -14.76 -20.32 19.29
C SER A 275 -14.31 -20.98 20.60
N SER A 276 -15.05 -21.99 21.06
CA SER A 276 -14.93 -22.62 22.39
C SER A 276 -13.64 -23.39 22.66
N GLN A 277 -12.61 -23.29 21.81
CA GLN A 277 -11.32 -23.97 21.99
C GLN A 277 -10.16 -23.04 22.35
N MET A 278 -10.39 -21.75 22.65
CA MET A 278 -9.36 -20.85 23.19
C MET A 278 -9.13 -21.07 24.70
N ARG A 279 -8.77 -22.28 25.12
CA ARG A 279 -8.27 -22.58 26.47
C ARG A 279 -6.96 -23.35 26.42
#